data_AF-A0A537TX10-F1
#
_entry.id   AF-A0A537TX10-F1
#
_cell.length_a   1.000
_cell.length_b   1.000
_cell.length_c   1.000
_cell.angle_alpha   90.00
_cell.angle_beta   90.00
_cell.angle_gamma   90.00
#
_symmetry.space_group_name_H-M   'P 1'
#
loop_
_entity.id
_entity.type
_entity.pdbx_description
1 polymer ?
#
loop_
_entity_poly.entity_id
_entity_poly.type
_entity_poly.pdbx_seq_one_letter_code
_entity_poly.pdbx_strand_id
1 'polypeptide(L)'
;KSSIETHRFSFSKPAGIDPLGSVSLRIEGTQTGADGLTVPIAAESPPQLRDAFGTIVESPAWWEPIMTPVWLEETKPGAKLKDLIAGHITLQSDRPRGRELTHNTLVYFPDWRADEPLETVARAMAAMRRRNVSLVLIVVLPADALDSRRSDLEVRLRAVSSRFAGRLMVTVDEEGGWSRAFAVAGRASAHLVNARRQFAWNSSGDIEPAAMAAALDKHILAAPAPRTHALRPKVSGCGCHSAPDIIVEDERGERFALHRMRGRNVILNFFQSWSAPCIRELQRLQALQQKRPKGGGPYVVAFHGGNDEKAVAEVREAKPATRPARSTSA
;
A
#
# COMPACT_ATOMS: atom_id res chain seq x y z
N LYS A 1 15.89 32.57 -17.59
CA LYS A 1 16.29 31.15 -17.78
C LYS A 1 16.25 30.49 -16.41
N SER A 2 15.39 29.50 -16.19
CA SER A 2 15.43 28.68 -14.99
C SER A 2 16.26 27.42 -15.29
N SER A 3 17.19 27.08 -14.40
CA SER A 3 17.88 25.79 -14.39
C SER A 3 17.44 25.03 -13.15
N ILE A 4 17.25 23.72 -13.29
CA ILE A 4 16.98 22.82 -12.16
C ILE A 4 18.24 21.97 -11.99
N GLU A 5 18.89 22.10 -10.84
CA GLU A 5 20.02 21.25 -10.45
C GLU A 5 19.52 20.17 -9.50
N THR A 6 19.90 18.92 -9.78
CA THR A 6 19.50 17.77 -8.95
C THR A 6 20.70 17.31 -8.14
N HIS A 7 20.59 17.36 -6.81
CA HIS A 7 21.63 16.87 -5.90
C HIS A 7 21.18 15.57 -5.22
N ARG A 8 22.13 14.64 -5.04
CA ARG A 8 21.92 13.43 -4.23
C ARG A 8 22.61 13.63 -2.88
N PHE A 9 21.83 13.56 -1.81
CA PHE A 9 22.36 13.60 -0.45
C PHE A 9 22.44 12.19 0.12
N SER A 10 23.63 11.78 0.56
CA SER A 10 23.83 10.53 1.30
C SER A 10 24.04 10.86 2.78
N PHE A 11 23.07 10.47 3.62
CA PHE A 11 23.19 10.64 5.07
C PHE A 11 23.46 9.29 5.73
N SER A 12 24.41 9.26 6.66
CA SER A 12 24.61 8.13 7.56
C SER A 12 23.39 7.97 8.47
N LYS A 13 22.98 6.73 8.74
CA LYS A 13 21.86 6.44 9.66
C LYS A 13 22.20 7.01 11.05
N PRO A 14 21.37 7.91 11.63
CA PRO A 14 21.54 8.36 13.01
C PRO A 14 21.53 7.18 14.00
N ALA A 15 22.38 7.23 15.02
CA ALA A 15 22.41 6.21 16.06
C ALA A 15 21.06 6.15 16.81
N GLY A 16 20.57 4.95 17.11
CA GLY A 16 19.32 4.74 17.87
C GLY A 16 18.02 4.65 17.04
N ILE A 17 18.08 4.79 15.71
CA ILE A 17 16.89 4.61 14.86
C ILE A 17 16.58 3.11 14.67
N ASP A 18 15.42 2.66 15.14
CA ASP A 18 14.84 1.33 14.88
C ASP A 18 14.50 1.17 13.39
N PRO A 19 14.62 -0.04 12.79
CA PRO A 19 14.04 -0.35 11.47
C PRO A 19 12.58 0.11 11.24
N LEU A 20 11.80 0.34 12.29
CA LEU A 20 10.44 0.88 12.23
C LEU A 20 10.35 2.42 12.20
N GLY A 21 11.46 3.12 12.39
CA GLY A 21 11.49 4.60 12.42
C GLY A 21 11.37 5.25 11.05
N SER A 22 10.91 6.50 11.02
CA SER A 22 10.88 7.34 9.82
C SER A 22 11.98 8.41 9.85
N VAL A 23 12.37 8.89 8.67
CA VAL A 23 13.29 10.02 8.53
C VAL A 23 12.66 11.04 7.58
N SER A 24 12.44 12.26 8.06
CA SER A 24 12.09 13.41 7.23
C SER A 24 13.34 14.21 6.90
N LEU A 25 13.51 14.58 5.64
CA LEU A 25 14.47 15.60 5.23
C LEU A 25 13.78 16.95 5.26
N ARG A 26 14.23 17.85 6.14
CA ARG A 26 13.82 19.26 6.11
C ARG A 26 14.94 20.09 5.52
N ILE A 27 14.62 20.87 4.49
CA ILE A 27 15.51 21.84 3.87
C ILE A 27 14.98 23.23 4.24
N GLU A 28 15.84 24.06 4.81
CA GLU A 28 15.54 25.46 5.12
C GLU A 28 16.46 26.34 4.30
N GLY A 29 15.95 27.48 3.86
CA GLY A 29 16.70 28.43 3.06
C GLY A 29 16.02 29.78 2.98
N THR A 30 16.51 30.61 2.08
CA THR A 30 16.01 31.97 1.88
C THR A 30 15.76 32.18 0.39
N GLN A 31 14.53 32.57 0.03
CA GLN A 31 14.17 32.96 -1.32
C GLN A 31 14.30 34.47 -1.46
N THR A 32 15.02 34.93 -2.47
CA THR A 32 15.07 36.35 -2.83
C THR A 32 14.04 36.62 -3.93
N GLY A 33 13.08 37.50 -3.66
CA GLY A 33 12.05 37.94 -4.60
C GLY A 33 12.60 38.84 -5.69
N ALA A 34 11.81 39.07 -6.74
CA ALA A 34 12.17 39.98 -7.83
C ALA A 34 12.28 41.45 -7.36
N ASP A 35 11.70 41.77 -6.21
CA ASP A 35 11.79 43.04 -5.48
C ASP A 35 13.06 43.16 -4.62
N GLY A 36 13.91 42.12 -4.58
CA GLY A 36 15.11 42.07 -3.76
C GLY A 36 14.84 41.72 -2.29
N LEU A 37 13.59 41.50 -1.90
CA LEU A 37 13.25 41.10 -0.53
C LEU A 37 13.52 39.61 -0.33
N THR A 38 14.11 39.28 0.81
CA THR A 38 14.41 37.89 1.19
C THR A 38 13.35 37.36 2.13
N VAL A 39 12.74 36.22 1.79
CA VAL A 39 11.80 35.49 2.65
C VAL A 39 12.34 34.12 3.02
N PRO A 40 12.19 33.66 4.27
CA PRO A 40 12.57 32.31 4.66
C PRO A 40 11.65 31.31 3.94
N ILE A 41 12.25 30.23 3.45
CA ILE A 41 11.54 29.09 2.86
C ILE A 41 11.96 27.82 3.59
N ALA A 42 10.99 26.92 3.79
CA ALA A 42 11.26 25.58 4.26
C ALA A 42 10.51 24.59 3.36
N ALA A 43 11.18 23.52 2.99
CA ALA A 43 10.59 22.39 2.31
C ALA A 43 10.93 21.14 3.12
N GLU A 44 9.90 20.45 3.59
CA GLU A 44 10.05 19.17 4.26
C GLU A 44 9.63 18.06 3.30
N SER A 45 10.49 17.07 3.11
CA SER A 45 10.10 15.85 2.44
C SER A 45 9.09 15.14 3.35
N PRO A 46 8.03 14.55 2.80
CA PRO A 46 7.22 13.65 3.58
C PRO A 46 8.14 12.58 4.19
N PRO A 47 7.97 12.28 5.48
CA PRO A 47 8.79 11.30 6.17
C PRO A 47 8.91 10.02 5.35
N GLN A 48 10.14 9.62 5.09
CA GLN A 48 10.41 8.33 4.49
C GLN A 48 10.26 7.29 5.60
N LEU A 49 9.07 6.71 5.71
CA LEU A 49 8.86 5.45 6.43
C LEU A 49 9.93 4.47 5.95
N ARG A 50 10.85 4.06 6.83
CA ARG A 50 11.74 2.95 6.48
C ARG A 50 10.95 1.65 6.57
N ASP A 51 10.73 1.11 5.38
CA ASP A 51 10.54 -0.29 5.01
C ASP A 51 9.28 -1.00 5.54
N ALA A 52 8.92 -1.01 6.83
CA ALA A 52 7.81 -1.83 7.34
C ALA A 52 6.42 -1.46 6.79
N PHE A 53 6.16 -0.17 6.59
CA PHE A 53 4.83 0.35 6.23
C PHE A 53 4.83 1.11 4.90
N GLY A 54 5.77 0.81 4.00
CA GLY A 54 5.74 1.46 2.71
C GLY A 54 6.98 1.24 1.88
N THR A 55 6.98 0.19 1.07
CA THR A 55 7.39 0.31 -0.33
C THR A 55 6.74 -0.78 -1.16
N ILE A 56 6.39 -0.48 -2.42
CA ILE A 56 5.96 -1.51 -3.36
C ILE A 56 7.17 -2.39 -3.65
N VAL A 57 7.02 -3.66 -3.29
CA VAL A 57 7.95 -4.71 -3.64
C VAL A 57 7.47 -5.35 -4.94
N GLU A 58 8.40 -5.59 -5.86
CA GLU A 58 8.10 -6.33 -7.09
C GLU A 58 7.46 -7.69 -6.75
N SER A 59 6.29 -7.98 -7.31
CA SER A 59 5.60 -9.25 -7.17
C SER A 59 5.83 -10.20 -8.35
N PRO A 60 5.78 -11.53 -8.13
CA PRO A 60 5.65 -12.49 -9.21
C PRO A 60 4.40 -12.21 -10.07
N ALA A 61 4.53 -12.38 -11.39
CA ALA A 61 3.46 -12.06 -12.34
C ALA A 61 2.24 -13.00 -12.27
N TRP A 62 2.35 -14.11 -11.53
CA TRP A 62 1.26 -15.07 -11.29
C TRP A 62 0.43 -14.74 -10.05
N TRP A 63 0.85 -13.77 -9.22
CA TRP A 63 -0.09 -13.20 -8.25
C TRP A 63 -1.20 -12.50 -9.01
N GLU A 64 -2.44 -12.81 -8.63
CA GLU A 64 -3.57 -11.94 -8.95
C GLU A 64 -3.28 -10.50 -8.49
N PRO A 65 -3.99 -9.48 -8.99
CA PRO A 65 -3.89 -8.13 -8.44
C PRO A 65 -4.20 -8.14 -6.94
N ILE A 66 -3.15 -8.12 -6.11
CA ILE A 66 -3.29 -8.04 -4.65
C ILE A 66 -3.24 -6.56 -4.26
N MET A 67 -4.27 -6.11 -3.54
CA MET A 67 -4.29 -4.77 -2.98
C MET A 67 -3.50 -4.74 -1.66
N THR A 68 -2.69 -3.71 -1.47
CA THR A 68 -1.92 -3.47 -0.25
C THR A 68 -2.11 -2.03 0.22
N PRO A 69 -2.23 -1.79 1.53
CA PRO A 69 -2.39 -0.45 2.07
C PRO A 69 -1.11 0.37 1.93
N VAL A 70 -1.28 1.64 1.59
CA VAL A 70 -0.27 2.68 1.78
C VAL A 70 -0.52 3.31 3.14
N TRP A 71 0.48 3.25 4.01
CA TRP A 71 0.33 3.73 5.37
C TRP A 71 0.76 5.20 5.49
N LEU A 72 0.00 5.93 6.30
CA LEU A 72 0.32 7.27 6.78
C LEU A 72 1.20 7.18 8.01
N GLU A 73 1.89 8.27 8.28
CA GLU A 73 2.48 8.49 9.58
C GLU A 73 1.41 8.70 10.65
N GLU A 74 1.69 8.20 11.85
CA GLU A 74 0.89 8.52 13.01
C GLU A 74 1.21 9.95 13.45
N THR A 75 0.32 10.88 13.12
CA THR A 75 0.43 12.28 13.57
C THR A 75 -0.14 12.50 14.96
N LYS A 76 -0.92 11.55 15.49
CA LYS A 76 -1.59 11.61 16.80
C LYS A 76 -1.48 10.27 17.50
N PRO A 77 -0.98 10.20 18.75
CA PRO A 77 -0.87 8.95 19.49
C PRO A 77 -2.22 8.24 19.65
N GLY A 78 -2.20 6.92 19.49
CA GLY A 78 -3.36 6.05 19.70
C GLY A 78 -4.26 5.93 18.47
N ALA A 79 -3.79 6.33 17.29
CA ALA A 79 -4.51 6.10 16.05
C ALA A 79 -4.64 4.60 15.78
N LYS A 80 -5.83 4.18 15.34
CA LYS A 80 -6.04 2.82 14.84
C LYS A 80 -5.37 2.66 13.49
N LEU A 81 -4.94 1.45 13.16
CA LEU A 81 -4.29 1.16 11.87
C LEU A 81 -5.17 1.54 10.68
N LYS A 82 -6.49 1.27 10.72
CA LYS A 82 -7.42 1.69 9.64
C LYS A 82 -7.45 3.19 9.36
N ASP A 83 -7.18 4.01 10.38
CA ASP A 83 -7.16 5.47 10.25
C ASP A 83 -5.82 5.95 9.65
N LEU A 84 -4.81 5.10 9.70
CA LEU A 84 -3.49 5.32 9.13
C LEU A 84 -3.35 4.76 7.71
N ILE A 85 -4.43 4.31 7.05
CA ILE A 85 -4.37 3.92 5.64
C ILE A 85 -4.66 5.14 4.77
N ALA A 86 -3.68 5.56 3.96
CA ALA A 86 -3.81 6.63 2.97
C ALA A 86 -4.66 6.20 1.77
N GLY A 87 -4.50 4.96 1.34
CA GLY A 87 -5.12 4.39 0.15
C GLY A 87 -4.69 2.95 -0.05
N HIS A 88 -5.33 2.26 -0.99
CA HIS A 88 -4.91 0.94 -1.42
C HIS A 88 -4.32 1.00 -2.82
N ILE A 89 -3.25 0.25 -3.02
CA ILE A 89 -2.53 0.17 -4.29
C ILE A 89 -2.38 -1.29 -4.68
N THR A 90 -2.37 -1.57 -5.97
CA THR A 90 -2.06 -2.92 -6.45
C THR A 90 -0.56 -3.17 -6.31
N LEU A 91 -0.19 -4.34 -5.79
CA LEU A 91 1.19 -4.77 -5.76
C LEU A 91 1.70 -4.98 -7.19
N GLN A 92 2.63 -4.13 -7.62
CA GLN A 92 3.03 -4.06 -9.02
C GLN A 92 3.87 -5.29 -9.41
N SER A 93 3.37 -6.04 -10.39
CA SER A 93 4.16 -7.07 -11.04
C SER A 93 5.06 -6.43 -12.10
N ASP A 94 6.37 -6.53 -11.92
CA ASP A 94 7.32 -6.22 -12.98
C ASP A 94 7.83 -7.54 -13.57
N ARG A 95 7.66 -7.73 -14.89
CA ARG A 95 8.22 -8.91 -15.57
C ARG A 95 9.71 -8.65 -15.77
N PRO A 96 10.61 -9.53 -15.30
CA PRO A 96 12.03 -9.28 -15.41
C PRO A 96 12.41 -9.31 -16.89
N ARG A 97 13.41 -8.51 -17.26
CA ARG A 97 13.99 -8.63 -18.60
C ARG A 97 14.91 -9.86 -18.63
N GLY A 98 14.42 -10.97 -19.17
CA GLY A 98 15.19 -12.20 -19.33
C GLY A 98 15.37 -13.00 -18.02
N ARG A 99 16.60 -13.38 -17.68
CA ARG A 99 16.95 -14.25 -16.54
C ARG A 99 17.39 -13.47 -15.28
N GLU A 100 17.04 -12.20 -15.18
CA GLU A 100 17.42 -11.34 -14.06
C GLU A 100 16.79 -11.84 -12.74
N LEU A 101 17.62 -11.93 -11.68
CA LEU A 101 17.16 -12.25 -10.34
C LEU A 101 16.51 -11.02 -9.70
N THR A 102 15.43 -11.24 -8.94
CA THR A 102 14.75 -10.19 -8.19
C THR A 102 15.26 -10.16 -6.75
N HIS A 103 14.42 -10.53 -5.79
CA HIS A 103 14.69 -10.61 -4.36
C HIS A 103 14.02 -11.88 -3.82
N ASN A 104 14.49 -12.37 -2.68
CA ASN A 104 13.80 -13.46 -1.99
C ASN A 104 12.68 -12.86 -1.14
N THR A 105 11.54 -13.53 -1.05
CA THR A 105 10.38 -13.09 -0.27
C THR A 105 9.89 -14.21 0.63
N LEU A 106 9.79 -13.94 1.92
CA LEU A 106 9.04 -14.77 2.87
C LEU A 106 7.70 -14.08 3.13
N VAL A 107 6.60 -14.71 2.74
CA VAL A 107 5.24 -14.25 3.06
C VAL A 107 4.75 -15.04 4.25
N TYR A 108 4.40 -14.35 5.33
CA TYR A 108 4.00 -14.94 6.59
C TYR A 108 2.62 -14.45 6.99
N PHE A 109 1.72 -15.41 7.23
CA PHE A 109 0.39 -15.23 7.77
C PHE A 109 0.46 -15.70 9.22
N PRO A 110 0.58 -14.79 10.21
CA PRO A 110 0.63 -15.17 11.61
C PRO A 110 -0.73 -15.67 12.11
N ASP A 111 -0.71 -16.51 13.15
CA ASP A 111 -1.87 -16.59 14.05
C ASP A 111 -1.91 -15.31 14.89
N TRP A 112 -2.67 -14.32 14.43
CA TRP A 112 -2.70 -13.00 15.03
C TRP A 112 -3.30 -12.98 16.45
N ARG A 113 -4.05 -14.02 16.83
CA ARG A 113 -4.66 -14.14 18.16
C ARG A 113 -3.69 -14.68 19.20
N ALA A 114 -2.56 -15.25 18.78
CA ALA A 114 -1.51 -15.67 19.69
C ALA A 114 -0.86 -14.47 20.42
N ASP A 115 -0.28 -14.73 21.59
CA ASP A 115 0.45 -13.74 22.37
C ASP A 115 1.70 -13.23 21.62
N GLU A 116 2.42 -14.16 20.98
CA GLU A 116 3.66 -13.87 20.25
C GLU A 116 3.56 -14.31 18.77
N PRO A 117 2.74 -13.62 17.95
CA PRO A 117 2.39 -14.07 16.59
C PRO A 117 3.59 -14.19 15.63
N LEU A 118 4.70 -13.51 15.95
CA LEU A 118 5.88 -13.41 15.09
C LEU A 118 7.11 -14.13 15.66
N GLU A 119 7.00 -14.78 16.82
CA GLU A 119 8.14 -15.42 17.49
C GLU A 119 8.74 -16.54 16.63
N THR A 120 7.90 -17.33 15.95
CA THR A 120 8.34 -18.37 15.02
C THR A 120 9.28 -17.84 13.94
N VAL A 121 8.90 -16.73 13.29
CA VAL A 121 9.73 -16.09 12.26
C VAL A 121 10.98 -15.48 12.88
N ALA A 122 10.86 -14.80 14.03
CA ALA A 122 12.01 -14.21 14.72
C ALA A 122 13.08 -15.27 15.06
N ARG A 123 12.67 -16.43 15.59
CA ARG A 123 13.55 -17.57 15.89
C ARG A 123 14.16 -18.19 14.64
N ALA A 124 13.37 -18.40 13.60
CA ALA A 124 13.87 -18.94 12.33
C ALA A 124 14.95 -18.03 11.72
N MET A 125 14.72 -16.72 11.75
CA MET A 125 15.66 -15.72 11.25
C MET A 125 16.95 -15.65 12.07
N ALA A 126 16.85 -15.80 13.40
CA ALA A 126 18.03 -15.86 14.27
C ALA A 126 18.87 -17.14 14.07
N ALA A 127 18.22 -18.25 13.72
CA ALA A 127 18.87 -19.54 13.48
C ALA A 127 19.45 -19.69 12.05
N MET A 128 19.04 -18.83 11.11
CA MET A 128 19.51 -18.85 9.73
C MET A 128 21.03 -18.63 9.65
N ARG A 129 21.72 -19.50 8.90
CA ARG A 129 23.18 -19.42 8.75
C ARG A 129 23.60 -18.32 7.79
N ARG A 130 22.80 -18.05 6.75
CA ARG A 130 23.08 -16.99 5.77
C ARG A 130 22.71 -15.61 6.32
N ARG A 131 23.69 -14.73 6.55
CA ARG A 131 23.45 -13.37 7.12
C ARG A 131 23.39 -12.24 6.10
N ASN A 132 24.06 -12.38 4.96
CA ASN A 132 24.12 -11.36 3.91
C ASN A 132 23.27 -11.75 2.70
N VAL A 133 21.96 -11.82 2.90
CA VAL A 133 21.00 -12.17 1.85
C VAL A 133 19.92 -11.12 1.72
N SER A 134 19.56 -10.79 0.47
CA SER A 134 18.42 -9.93 0.17
C SER A 134 17.13 -10.73 0.41
N LEU A 135 16.45 -10.43 1.52
CA LEU A 135 15.17 -11.02 1.90
C LEU A 135 14.17 -9.91 2.22
N VAL A 136 12.99 -10.03 1.64
CA VAL A 136 11.79 -9.28 2.02
C VAL A 136 10.93 -10.20 2.89
N LEU A 137 10.56 -9.75 4.08
CA LEU A 137 9.55 -10.40 4.90
C LEU A 137 8.25 -9.64 4.77
N ILE A 138 7.21 -10.27 4.24
CA ILE A 138 5.85 -9.74 4.17
C ILE A 138 5.03 -10.38 5.26
N VAL A 139 4.57 -9.59 6.23
CA VAL A 139 3.63 -10.02 7.26
C VAL A 139 2.23 -9.62 6.83
N VAL A 140 1.38 -10.61 6.59
CA VAL A 140 -0.01 -10.44 6.14
C VAL A 140 -0.94 -10.54 7.34
N LEU A 141 -1.44 -9.40 7.80
CA LEU A 141 -2.34 -9.32 8.93
C LEU A 141 -3.79 -9.66 8.51
N PRO A 142 -4.59 -10.30 9.39
CA PRO A 142 -6.02 -10.41 9.18
C PRO A 142 -6.71 -9.04 9.26
N ALA A 143 -7.89 -8.92 8.66
CA ALA A 143 -8.61 -7.64 8.57
C ALA A 143 -8.94 -7.04 9.95
N ASP A 144 -9.22 -7.86 10.96
CA ASP A 144 -9.50 -7.42 12.34
C ASP A 144 -8.28 -6.79 13.03
N ALA A 145 -7.05 -7.04 12.54
CA ALA A 145 -5.86 -6.36 13.03
C ALA A 145 -5.95 -4.83 12.86
N LEU A 146 -6.71 -4.34 11.87
CA LEU A 146 -6.87 -2.92 11.58
C LEU A 146 -7.51 -2.10 12.71
N ASP A 147 -8.20 -2.76 13.64
CA ASP A 147 -8.78 -2.12 14.82
C ASP A 147 -7.78 -1.90 15.95
N SER A 148 -6.59 -2.48 15.86
CA SER A 148 -5.49 -2.30 16.81
C SER A 148 -4.82 -0.93 16.64
N ARG A 149 -4.17 -0.44 17.70
CA ARG A 149 -3.35 0.78 17.62
C ARG A 149 -2.02 0.46 16.93
N ARG A 150 -1.42 1.48 16.31
CA ARG A 150 -0.08 1.37 15.74
C ARG A 150 0.96 0.93 16.79
N SER A 151 0.91 1.51 17.98
CA SER A 151 1.80 1.15 19.10
C SER A 151 1.77 -0.34 19.44
N ASP A 152 0.58 -0.95 19.41
CA ASP A 152 0.40 -2.35 19.77
C ASP A 152 1.00 -3.27 18.70
N LEU A 153 0.86 -2.88 17.43
CA LEU A 153 1.50 -3.55 16.31
C LEU A 153 3.03 -3.43 16.38
N GLU A 154 3.57 -2.25 16.68
CA GLU A 154 5.02 -2.04 16.79
C GLU A 154 5.64 -2.89 17.91
N VAL A 155 4.95 -3.05 19.04
CA VAL A 155 5.37 -3.97 20.12
C VAL A 155 5.45 -5.41 19.61
N ARG A 156 4.43 -5.88 18.87
CA ARG A 156 4.41 -7.24 18.29
C ARG A 156 5.50 -7.42 17.22
N LEU A 157 5.77 -6.40 16.41
CA LEU A 157 6.81 -6.42 15.36
C LEU A 157 8.24 -6.44 15.91
N ARG A 158 8.46 -5.93 17.13
CA ARG A 158 9.79 -5.78 17.73
C ARG A 158 10.62 -7.07 17.77
N ALA A 159 9.96 -8.21 17.98
CA ALA A 159 10.61 -9.53 18.00
C ALA A 159 11.39 -9.80 16.70
N VAL A 160 10.81 -9.39 15.56
CA VAL A 160 11.35 -9.55 14.22
C VAL A 160 12.22 -8.35 13.83
N SER A 161 11.75 -7.11 14.02
CA SER A 161 12.46 -5.91 13.55
C SER A 161 13.84 -5.75 14.19
N SER A 162 13.99 -6.08 15.47
CA SER A 162 15.28 -6.02 16.17
C SER A 162 16.32 -7.03 15.67
N ARG A 163 15.88 -8.11 15.02
CA ARG A 163 16.72 -9.25 14.62
C ARG A 163 16.89 -9.37 13.11
N PHE A 164 16.09 -8.66 12.32
CA PHE A 164 16.05 -8.77 10.89
C PHE A 164 16.76 -7.60 10.20
N ALA A 165 17.84 -7.91 9.47
CA ALA A 165 18.58 -6.94 8.67
C ALA A 165 18.03 -6.73 7.25
N GLY A 166 16.88 -7.32 6.91
CA GLY A 166 16.23 -7.21 5.60
C GLY A 166 15.03 -6.25 5.60
N ARG A 167 14.28 -6.24 4.50
CA ARG A 167 13.10 -5.37 4.34
C ARG A 167 11.87 -6.06 4.94
N LEU A 168 11.34 -5.53 6.03
CA LEU A 168 10.02 -5.93 6.55
C LEU A 168 8.94 -5.17 5.77
N MET A 169 7.80 -5.78 5.48
CA MET A 169 6.61 -5.14 4.94
C MET A 169 5.38 -5.68 5.68
N VAL A 170 4.49 -4.79 6.09
CA VAL A 170 3.23 -5.13 6.77
C VAL A 170 2.07 -4.76 5.86
N THR A 171 1.22 -5.73 5.60
CA THR A 171 0.02 -5.60 4.77
C THR A 171 -1.15 -6.24 5.47
N VAL A 172 -2.36 -5.98 4.99
CA VAL A 172 -3.60 -6.56 5.52
C VAL A 172 -4.32 -7.28 4.38
N ASP A 173 -4.96 -8.41 4.70
CA ASP A 173 -5.78 -9.16 3.76
C ASP A 173 -7.27 -8.83 3.88
N GLU A 174 -7.64 -7.58 3.56
CA GLU A 174 -9.03 -7.08 3.69
C GLU A 174 -10.01 -7.77 2.72
N GLU A 175 -9.57 -8.01 1.48
CA GLU A 175 -10.39 -8.59 0.40
C GLU A 175 -10.07 -10.09 0.15
N GLY A 176 -9.18 -10.69 0.95
CA GLY A 176 -8.76 -12.08 0.80
C GLY A 176 -7.81 -12.34 -0.39
N GLY A 177 -7.28 -11.30 -1.03
CA GLY A 177 -6.36 -11.43 -2.17
C GLY A 177 -5.05 -12.13 -1.80
N TRP A 178 -4.50 -11.87 -0.61
CA TRP A 178 -3.31 -12.59 -0.14
C TRP A 178 -3.64 -14.05 0.16
N SER A 179 -4.72 -14.32 0.88
CA SER A 179 -5.12 -15.70 1.21
C SER A 179 -5.41 -16.52 -0.04
N ARG A 180 -6.07 -15.94 -1.06
CA ARG A 180 -6.27 -16.63 -2.35
C ARG A 180 -4.95 -16.92 -3.06
N ALA A 181 -4.05 -15.93 -3.16
CA ALA A 181 -2.77 -16.09 -3.85
C ALA A 181 -1.87 -17.18 -3.24
N PHE A 182 -2.04 -17.47 -1.94
CA PHE A 182 -1.24 -18.44 -1.20
C PHE A 182 -2.04 -19.65 -0.68
N ALA A 183 -3.31 -19.81 -1.10
CA ALA A 183 -4.21 -20.86 -0.66
C ALA A 183 -4.28 -21.02 0.88
N VAL A 184 -4.36 -19.91 1.61
CA VAL A 184 -4.38 -19.88 3.08
C VAL A 184 -5.79 -20.13 3.61
N ALA A 185 -5.91 -21.07 4.54
CA ALA A 185 -7.19 -21.52 5.12
C ALA A 185 -7.32 -21.13 6.62
N GLY A 186 -6.88 -19.92 7.00
CA GLY A 186 -7.07 -19.37 8.34
C GLY A 186 -6.12 -19.89 9.44
N ARG A 187 -5.19 -20.78 9.10
CA ARG A 187 -4.08 -21.18 10.00
C ARG A 187 -2.83 -20.35 9.72
N ALA A 188 -1.96 -20.24 10.71
CA ALA A 188 -0.64 -19.65 10.51
C ALA A 188 0.07 -20.34 9.34
N SER A 189 0.69 -19.59 8.44
CA SER A 189 1.39 -20.16 7.30
C SER A 189 2.57 -19.30 6.85
N ALA A 190 3.59 -19.95 6.30
CA ALA A 190 4.79 -19.31 5.78
C ALA A 190 5.06 -19.81 4.35
N HIS A 191 5.40 -18.90 3.45
CA HIS A 191 5.59 -19.18 2.03
C HIS A 191 6.84 -18.48 1.53
N LEU A 192 7.78 -19.25 1.01
CA LEU A 192 9.05 -18.73 0.50
C LEU A 192 9.01 -18.69 -1.03
N VAL A 193 9.15 -17.49 -1.58
CA VAL A 193 9.39 -17.25 -3.00
C VAL A 193 10.85 -16.84 -3.16
N ASN A 194 11.63 -17.60 -3.92
CA ASN A 194 13.04 -17.29 -4.13
C ASN A 194 13.23 -16.15 -5.15
N ALA A 195 14.46 -15.65 -5.31
CA ALA A 195 14.77 -14.59 -6.28
C ALA A 195 14.59 -14.96 -7.77
N ARG A 196 14.23 -16.21 -8.08
CA ARG A 196 13.79 -16.65 -9.43
C ARG A 196 12.26 -16.65 -9.56
N ARG A 197 11.53 -16.15 -8.56
CA ARG A 197 10.06 -16.11 -8.47
C ARG A 197 9.41 -17.50 -8.41
N GLN A 198 10.19 -18.48 -7.98
CA GLN A 198 9.70 -19.83 -7.77
C GLN A 198 9.18 -19.95 -6.35
N PHE A 199 8.01 -20.57 -6.22
CA PHE A 199 7.51 -21.01 -4.94
C PHE A 199 8.40 -22.15 -4.44
N ALA A 200 9.31 -21.83 -3.52
CA ALA A 200 10.42 -22.70 -3.15
C ALA A 200 10.11 -23.56 -1.92
N TRP A 201 9.25 -23.08 -1.02
CA TRP A 201 8.86 -23.79 0.20
C TRP A 201 7.59 -23.19 0.81
N ASN A 202 6.80 -24.01 1.52
CA ASN A 202 5.76 -23.54 2.42
C ASN A 202 5.61 -24.42 3.67
N SER A 203 4.90 -23.90 4.66
CA SER A 203 4.43 -24.64 5.83
C SER A 203 3.19 -23.96 6.40
N SER A 204 2.31 -24.73 7.05
CA SER A 204 1.04 -24.26 7.62
C SER A 204 0.71 -24.97 8.92
N GLY A 205 0.11 -24.26 9.87
CA GLY A 205 -0.18 -24.75 11.22
C GLY A 205 1.03 -24.57 12.13
N ASP A 206 1.48 -25.66 12.76
CA ASP A 206 2.60 -25.67 13.70
C ASP A 206 3.94 -25.59 12.95
N ILE A 207 4.32 -24.39 12.54
CA ILE A 207 5.55 -24.17 11.80
C ILE A 207 6.75 -24.20 12.77
N GLU A 208 7.60 -25.22 12.66
CA GLU A 208 8.81 -25.29 13.47
C GLU A 208 9.85 -24.23 13.02
N PRO A 209 10.39 -23.41 13.95
CA PRO A 209 11.39 -22.39 13.59
C PRO A 209 12.65 -22.97 12.94
N ALA A 210 13.10 -24.15 13.39
CA ALA A 210 14.26 -24.83 12.83
C ALA A 210 14.03 -25.31 11.39
N ALA A 211 12.84 -25.82 11.09
CA ALA A 211 12.45 -26.22 9.74
C ALA A 211 12.38 -25.01 8.80
N MET A 212 11.82 -23.89 9.27
CA MET A 212 11.81 -22.64 8.51
C MET A 212 13.23 -22.12 8.26
N ALA A 213 14.11 -22.11 9.28
CA ALA A 213 15.50 -21.70 9.12
C ALA A 213 16.24 -22.57 8.08
N ALA A 214 16.08 -23.89 8.14
CA ALA A 214 16.66 -24.82 7.18
C ALA A 214 16.13 -24.58 5.76
N ALA A 215 14.83 -24.28 5.61
CA ALA A 215 14.25 -23.93 4.32
C ALA A 215 14.84 -22.62 3.76
N LEU A 216 14.99 -21.60 4.60
CA LEU A 216 15.64 -20.33 4.21
C LEU A 216 17.08 -20.56 3.76
N ASP A 217 17.88 -21.31 4.52
CA ASP A 217 19.27 -21.62 4.16
C ASP A 217 19.41 -22.41 2.85
N LYS A 218 18.46 -23.31 2.57
CA LYS A 218 18.43 -24.15 1.37
C LYS A 218 17.98 -23.39 0.12
N HIS A 219 16.95 -22.56 0.24
CA HIS A 219 16.20 -22.04 -0.90
C HIS A 219 16.47 -20.56 -1.22
N ILE A 220 17.02 -19.79 -0.29
CA ILE A 220 17.42 -18.41 -0.57
C ILE A 220 18.56 -18.39 -1.57
N LEU A 221 18.45 -17.48 -2.55
CA LEU A 221 19.48 -17.23 -3.56
C LEU A 221 20.21 -15.92 -3.25
N ALA A 222 21.49 -15.86 -3.60
CA ALA A 222 22.21 -14.58 -3.64
C ALA A 222 21.54 -13.71 -4.71
N ALA A 223 21.03 -12.55 -4.30
CA ALA A 223 20.19 -11.69 -5.12
C ALA A 223 20.45 -10.22 -4.77
N PRO A 224 20.23 -9.29 -5.71
CA PRO A 224 20.35 -7.86 -5.44
C PRO A 224 19.33 -7.40 -4.39
N ALA A 225 19.55 -6.20 -3.83
CA ALA A 225 18.59 -5.57 -2.93
C ALA A 225 17.24 -5.35 -3.64
N PRO A 226 16.10 -5.44 -2.92
CA PRO A 226 14.80 -5.32 -3.55
C PRO A 226 14.61 -3.90 -4.09
N ARG A 227 14.26 -3.80 -5.37
CA ARG A 227 14.00 -2.51 -6.02
C ARG A 227 12.71 -1.90 -5.52
N THR A 228 12.72 -0.57 -5.46
CA THR A 228 11.56 0.25 -5.08
C THR A 228 11.13 1.06 -6.27
N HIS A 229 9.83 1.06 -6.56
CA HIS A 229 9.26 1.84 -7.66
C HIS A 229 8.36 2.93 -7.11
N ALA A 230 8.61 4.16 -7.52
CA ALA A 230 7.69 5.26 -7.23
C ALA A 230 6.43 5.08 -8.07
N LEU A 231 5.27 5.06 -7.42
CA LEU A 231 4.01 5.10 -8.14
C LEU A 231 3.93 6.38 -8.93
N ARG A 232 3.69 6.24 -10.23
CA ARG A 232 3.40 7.36 -11.12
C ARG A 232 2.05 7.12 -11.77
N PRO A 233 1.10 8.05 -11.64
CA PRO A 233 -0.10 8.01 -12.43
C PRO A 233 0.28 7.92 -13.91
N LYS A 234 -0.34 6.97 -14.64
CA LYS A 234 -0.20 6.90 -16.11
C LYS A 234 -0.85 8.10 -16.80
N VAL A 235 -1.71 8.83 -16.08
CA VAL A 235 -2.35 10.05 -16.57
C VAL A 235 -1.41 11.23 -16.32
N SER A 236 -0.84 11.77 -17.38
CA SER A 236 -0.01 12.98 -17.33
C SER A 236 -0.91 14.22 -17.29
N GLY A 237 -0.80 15.04 -16.25
CA GLY A 237 -1.59 16.26 -16.06
C GLY A 237 -1.31 17.40 -17.06
N CYS A 238 -0.68 17.11 -18.19
CA CYS A 238 -0.30 18.11 -19.20
C CYS A 238 -1.47 18.65 -20.03
N GLY A 239 -2.71 18.25 -19.74
CA GLY A 239 -3.90 18.63 -20.52
C GLY A 239 -3.94 18.02 -21.93
N CYS A 240 -2.94 17.21 -22.29
CA CYS A 240 -2.79 16.61 -23.62
C CYS A 240 -3.81 15.52 -23.94
N HIS A 241 -4.43 14.93 -22.91
CA HIS A 241 -5.31 13.79 -23.05
C HIS A 241 -6.70 14.13 -22.50
N SER A 242 -7.72 14.01 -23.36
CA SER A 242 -9.11 14.08 -22.92
C SER A 242 -9.45 12.86 -22.06
N ALA A 243 -10.38 13.02 -21.11
CA ALA A 243 -10.93 11.87 -20.39
C ALA A 243 -11.52 10.87 -21.42
N PRO A 244 -11.30 9.55 -21.26
CA PRO A 244 -11.89 8.55 -22.14
C PRO A 244 -13.40 8.71 -22.19
N ASP A 245 -13.99 8.67 -23.38
CA ASP A 245 -15.45 8.66 -23.49
C ASP A 245 -15.94 7.25 -23.18
N ILE A 246 -16.52 7.10 -21.99
CA ILE A 246 -17.06 5.85 -21.48
C ILE A 246 -18.57 5.96 -21.31
N ILE A 247 -19.25 4.85 -21.53
CA ILE A 247 -20.67 4.69 -21.20
C ILE A 247 -20.74 3.95 -19.87
N VAL A 248 -21.35 4.62 -18.91
CA VAL A 248 -21.51 4.14 -17.54
C VAL A 248 -22.97 3.83 -17.32
N GLU A 249 -23.24 2.71 -16.67
CA GLU A 249 -24.60 2.36 -16.25
C GLU A 249 -24.69 2.59 -14.75
N ASP A 250 -25.67 3.35 -14.31
CA ASP A 250 -25.96 3.46 -12.89
C ASP A 250 -26.69 2.20 -12.39
N GLU A 251 -26.82 2.09 -11.08
CA GLU A 251 -27.51 0.99 -10.41
C GLU A 251 -29.01 0.85 -10.74
N ARG A 252 -29.61 1.82 -11.45
CA ARG A 252 -31.00 1.78 -11.92
C ARG A 252 -31.10 1.35 -13.39
N GLY A 253 -29.96 1.01 -14.01
CA GLY A 253 -29.88 0.72 -15.44
C GLY A 253 -29.84 1.96 -16.32
N GLU A 254 -29.75 3.16 -15.74
CA GLU A 254 -29.65 4.39 -16.53
C GLU A 254 -28.24 4.53 -17.09
N ARG A 255 -28.14 4.53 -18.42
CA ARG A 255 -26.87 4.67 -19.13
C ARG A 255 -26.58 6.14 -19.39
N PHE A 256 -25.42 6.61 -18.95
CA PHE A 256 -24.93 7.94 -19.27
C PHE A 256 -23.53 7.87 -19.89
N ALA A 257 -23.30 8.71 -20.90
CA ALA A 257 -22.00 8.81 -21.56
C ALA A 257 -21.24 10.02 -21.03
N LEU A 258 -19.94 9.86 -20.77
CA LEU A 258 -19.14 10.91 -20.15
C LEU A 258 -19.08 12.18 -21.01
N HIS A 259 -19.10 12.08 -22.34
CA HIS A 259 -19.16 13.25 -23.23
C HIS A 259 -20.37 14.15 -23.01
N ARG A 260 -21.50 13.63 -22.48
CA ARG A 260 -22.69 14.46 -22.17
C ARG A 260 -22.44 15.44 -21.02
N MET A 261 -21.35 15.26 -20.29
CA MET A 261 -20.93 16.10 -19.18
C MET A 261 -19.91 17.17 -19.59
N ARG A 262 -19.57 17.28 -20.89
CA ARG A 262 -18.72 18.36 -21.40
C ARG A 262 -19.28 19.73 -21.02
N GLY A 263 -18.40 20.66 -20.67
CA GLY A 263 -18.79 21.99 -20.18
C GLY A 263 -19.21 22.02 -18.71
N ARG A 264 -19.20 20.88 -18.01
CA ARG A 264 -19.39 20.80 -16.55
C ARG A 264 -18.07 20.41 -15.89
N ASN A 265 -17.86 20.89 -14.66
CA ASN A 265 -16.81 20.34 -13.81
C ASN A 265 -17.25 18.94 -13.37
N VAL A 266 -16.46 17.91 -13.64
CA VAL A 266 -16.80 16.52 -13.28
C VAL A 266 -15.67 15.93 -12.43
N ILE A 267 -16.03 15.26 -11.34
CA ILE A 267 -15.14 14.45 -10.53
C ILE A 267 -15.48 12.99 -10.80
N LEU A 268 -14.51 12.24 -11.30
CA LEU A 268 -14.57 10.78 -11.38
C LEU A 268 -13.87 10.23 -10.14
N ASN A 269 -14.62 9.58 -9.27
CA ASN A 269 -14.11 8.96 -8.06
C ASN A 269 -14.11 7.45 -8.23
N PHE A 270 -12.96 6.79 -8.17
CA PHE A 270 -12.87 5.33 -8.22
C PHE A 270 -12.72 4.80 -6.80
N PHE A 271 -13.54 3.84 -6.41
CA PHE A 271 -13.61 3.37 -5.04
C PHE A 271 -13.84 1.86 -4.93
N GLN A 272 -13.46 1.32 -3.77
CA GLN A 272 -13.83 -0.02 -3.33
C GLN A 272 -14.64 0.11 -2.03
N SER A 273 -15.71 -0.67 -1.90
CA SER A 273 -16.62 -0.65 -0.75
C SER A 273 -15.93 -1.00 0.58
N TRP A 274 -14.97 -1.92 0.53
CA TRP A 274 -14.21 -2.38 1.69
C TRP A 274 -13.12 -1.38 2.14
N SER A 275 -12.74 -0.42 1.29
CA SER A 275 -11.61 0.46 1.59
C SER A 275 -12.00 1.68 2.44
N ALA A 276 -11.54 1.71 3.69
CA ALA A 276 -11.75 2.84 4.60
C ALA A 276 -11.40 4.24 4.01
N PRO A 277 -10.23 4.48 3.38
CA PRO A 277 -9.93 5.77 2.75
C PRO A 277 -10.90 6.14 1.61
N CYS A 278 -11.32 5.16 0.79
CA CYS A 278 -12.34 5.38 -0.24
C CYS A 278 -13.67 5.85 0.37
N ILE A 279 -14.10 5.20 1.46
CA ILE A 279 -15.33 5.54 2.17
C ILE A 279 -15.27 6.95 2.80
N ARG A 280 -14.10 7.37 3.30
CA ARG A 280 -13.88 8.74 3.81
C ARG A 280 -13.91 9.78 2.68
N GLU A 281 -13.33 9.47 1.52
CA GLU A 281 -13.37 10.37 0.37
C GLU A 281 -14.80 10.56 -0.16
N LEU A 282 -15.59 9.48 -0.23
CA LEU A 282 -17.01 9.58 -0.57
C LEU A 282 -17.78 10.49 0.41
N GLN A 283 -17.50 10.41 1.72
CA GLN A 283 -18.10 11.33 2.71
C GLN A 283 -17.72 12.78 2.46
N ARG A 284 -16.45 13.02 2.16
CA ARG A 284 -15.94 14.36 1.87
C ARG A 284 -16.63 14.95 0.63
N LEU A 285 -16.76 14.16 -0.43
CA LEU A 285 -17.46 14.55 -1.66
C LEU A 285 -18.95 14.79 -1.42
N GLN A 286 -19.59 13.96 -0.60
CA GLN A 286 -20.99 14.13 -0.22
C GLN A 286 -21.23 15.43 0.58
N ALA A 287 -20.39 15.70 1.59
CA ALA A 287 -20.47 16.94 2.36
C ALA A 287 -20.22 18.17 1.48
N LEU A 288 -19.36 18.04 0.47
CA LEU A 288 -19.12 19.09 -0.52
C LEU A 288 -20.35 19.35 -1.40
N GLN A 289 -21.13 18.33 -1.76
CA GLN A 289 -22.40 18.50 -2.49
C GLN A 289 -23.48 19.16 -1.61
N GLN A 290 -23.61 18.73 -0.36
CA GLN A 290 -24.66 19.23 0.56
C GLN A 290 -24.49 20.70 0.95
N LYS A 291 -23.24 21.18 1.05
CA LYS A 291 -22.94 22.57 1.45
C LYS A 291 -23.10 23.60 0.31
N ARG A 292 -23.49 23.19 -0.90
CA ARG A 292 -23.49 24.06 -2.08
C ARG A 292 -24.85 24.74 -2.33
N PRO A 293 -24.86 26.03 -2.74
CA PRO A 293 -26.03 26.67 -3.32
C PRO A 293 -26.50 25.91 -4.58
N LYS A 294 -27.81 25.90 -4.84
CA LYS A 294 -28.39 25.28 -6.04
C LYS A 294 -27.69 25.81 -7.30
N GLY A 295 -26.93 24.96 -7.99
CA GLY A 295 -26.35 25.26 -9.32
C GLY A 295 -24.82 25.44 -9.40
N GLY A 296 -24.06 25.40 -8.30
CA GLY A 296 -22.60 25.60 -8.32
C GLY A 296 -21.81 24.44 -7.73
N GLY A 297 -21.41 23.44 -8.53
CA GLY A 297 -20.76 22.21 -8.06
C GLY A 297 -20.11 21.36 -9.14
N PRO A 298 -18.96 20.69 -8.87
CA PRO A 298 -18.56 19.59 -9.74
C PRO A 298 -19.59 18.48 -9.64
N TYR A 299 -19.97 17.88 -10.77
CA TYR A 299 -20.76 16.67 -10.80
C TYR A 299 -19.89 15.48 -10.40
N VAL A 300 -20.31 14.69 -9.42
CA VAL A 300 -19.53 13.56 -8.92
C VAL A 300 -20.09 12.26 -9.48
N VAL A 301 -19.22 11.46 -10.09
CA VAL A 301 -19.51 10.09 -10.52
C VAL A 301 -18.59 9.15 -9.75
N ALA A 302 -19.16 8.22 -8.98
CA ALA A 302 -18.40 7.26 -8.20
C ALA A 302 -18.41 5.88 -8.87
N PHE A 303 -17.25 5.36 -9.27
CA PHE A 303 -17.06 4.06 -9.93
C PHE A 303 -16.63 3.01 -8.92
N HIS A 304 -17.44 1.97 -8.76
CA HIS A 304 -17.05 0.82 -7.95
C HIS A 304 -16.17 -0.13 -8.77
N GLY A 305 -15.06 -0.59 -8.20
CA GLY A 305 -14.07 -1.44 -8.89
C GLY A 305 -14.40 -2.94 -8.95
N GLY A 306 -15.64 -3.35 -8.66
CA GLY A 306 -16.07 -4.75 -8.67
C GLY A 306 -17.59 -4.92 -8.85
N ASN A 307 -18.04 -6.18 -8.93
CA ASN A 307 -19.44 -6.53 -9.25
C ASN A 307 -20.32 -6.81 -8.01
N ASP A 308 -19.84 -6.52 -6.80
CA ASP A 308 -20.60 -6.76 -5.56
C ASP A 308 -21.72 -5.71 -5.39
N GLU A 309 -22.92 -6.08 -5.84
CA GLU A 309 -24.09 -5.20 -5.80
C GLU A 309 -24.54 -4.88 -4.38
N LYS A 310 -24.36 -5.83 -3.44
CA LYS A 310 -24.76 -5.66 -2.05
C LYS A 310 -23.86 -4.66 -1.35
N ALA A 311 -22.54 -4.79 -1.55
CA ALA A 311 -21.59 -3.87 -0.96
C ALA A 311 -21.77 -2.43 -1.48
N VAL A 312 -22.15 -2.26 -2.76
CA VAL A 312 -22.51 -0.95 -3.31
C VAL A 312 -23.80 -0.40 -2.68
N ALA A 313 -24.81 -1.24 -2.49
CA ALA A 313 -26.08 -0.85 -1.87
C ALA A 313 -25.90 -0.42 -0.40
N GLU A 314 -25.07 -1.12 0.38
CA GLU A 314 -24.76 -0.77 1.77
C GLU A 314 -24.06 0.59 1.90
N VAL A 315 -23.10 0.87 1.02
CA VAL A 315 -22.43 2.18 0.97
C VAL A 315 -23.43 3.29 0.65
N ARG A 316 -24.45 3.02 -0.19
CA ARG A 316 -25.50 3.98 -0.58
C ARG A 316 -26.53 4.22 0.52
N GLU A 317 -27.00 3.18 1.21
CA GLU A 317 -27.93 3.33 2.35
C GLU A 317 -27.33 4.22 3.44
N ALA A 318 -26.02 4.09 3.67
CA ALA A 318 -25.31 4.99 4.54
C ALA A 318 -25.15 6.41 3.96
N LYS A 319 -25.24 6.62 2.63
CA LYS A 319 -24.75 7.82 1.90
C LYS A 319 -25.53 8.19 0.61
N PRO A 320 -26.74 8.74 0.72
CA PRO A 320 -27.67 8.89 -0.41
C PRO A 320 -27.35 9.98 -1.46
N ALA A 321 -26.39 10.89 -1.22
CA ALA A 321 -26.14 12.04 -2.12
C ALA A 321 -24.98 11.84 -3.12
N THR A 322 -24.38 10.66 -3.19
CA THR A 322 -23.38 10.29 -4.20
C THR A 322 -23.97 9.19 -5.08
N ARG A 323 -24.00 9.36 -6.41
CA ARG A 323 -24.52 8.33 -7.33
C ARG A 323 -23.40 7.34 -7.68
N PRO A 324 -23.46 6.08 -7.20
CA PRO A 324 -22.57 5.03 -7.66
C PRO A 324 -22.92 4.67 -9.10
N ALA A 325 -21.92 4.50 -9.94
CA ALA A 325 -22.02 4.06 -11.32
C ALA A 325 -21.10 2.86 -11.54
N ARG A 326 -21.49 1.97 -12.46
CA ARG A 326 -20.72 0.81 -12.89
C ARG A 326 -20.13 1.05 -14.25
N SER A 327 -18.85 0.74 -14.41
CA SER A 327 -18.24 0.64 -15.74
C SER A 327 -18.86 -0.56 -16.46
N THR A 328 -19.52 -0.33 -17.59
CA THR A 328 -19.91 -1.40 -18.51
C THR A 328 -18.86 -1.48 -19.61
N SER A 329 -17.76 -2.19 -19.34
CA SER A 329 -16.75 -2.49 -20.35
C SER A 329 -16.39 -3.96 -20.29
N ALA A 330 -16.86 -4.68 -21.31
CA ALA A 330 -16.41 -6.00 -21.72
C ALA A 330 -14.95 -5.96 -22.23
#